data_AF-W5JS36-F1
#
_entry.id   AF-W5JS36-F1
#
_cell.length_a   1.000
_cell.length_b   1.000
_cell.length_c   1.000
_cell.angle_alpha   90.00
_cell.angle_beta   90.00
_cell.angle_gamma   90.00
#
_symmetry.space_group_name_H-M   'P 1'
#
loop_
_entity.id
_entity.type
_entity.pdbx_description
1 polymer ?
#
loop_
_entity_poly.entity_id
_entity_poly.type
_entity_poly.pdbx_seq_one_letter_code
_entity_poly.pdbx_strand_id
1 'polypeptide(L)'
;MAQGTGTTIAQLLVMVVMVVLWDPGQAQDHHCVMYDVCRQGPIHSQNCPTTEPPKPLQDREAMEVLRRRCGFLFPTDDTPVCCAASQVYEMDKNFQQAEGLFSRCTTCLTNMLYSICSLACHPEQSRFMAAYPDPTETYVERVEYRIERQYVEDTYESCRGIVLPSSGKYAMDVGCGFWEAAGCTAERWFEYMGAADNDFVPFEINYLYEEDPERRFNQAVKPCSEAYDGSYACSCVDCEASCPTTSGPPDGAADGEASFTVGDLNGVTFTVAVVVGGAGLVGLAVSLVAERRRRRRSGAQSRPGHSEVPQFLGGLPAVNRALGAFFTRWGTCTYTL
;
A
#
# COMPACT_ATOMS: atom_id res chain seq x y z
N MET A 1 -3.31 79.98 -25.13
CA MET A 1 -2.12 79.64 -24.31
C MET A 1 -1.90 78.15 -24.47
N ALA A 2 -1.03 77.74 -25.40
CA ALA A 2 -0.67 76.34 -25.63
C ALA A 2 0.85 76.28 -25.71
N GLN A 3 1.50 75.95 -24.60
CA GLN A 3 2.94 75.70 -24.59
C GLN A 3 3.15 74.28 -25.11
N GLY A 4 3.67 74.18 -26.33
CA GLY A 4 4.10 72.92 -26.93
C GLY A 4 5.35 72.43 -26.20
N THR A 5 5.21 71.33 -25.47
CA THR A 5 6.31 70.63 -24.80
C THR A 5 7.09 69.83 -25.83
N GLY A 6 8.09 70.46 -26.47
CA GLY A 6 9.03 69.79 -27.35
C GLY A 6 9.96 68.87 -26.55
N THR A 7 9.66 67.57 -26.54
CA THR A 7 10.53 66.55 -25.96
C THR A 7 11.79 66.43 -26.81
N THR A 8 12.96 66.69 -26.24
CA THR A 8 14.23 66.64 -26.99
C THR A 8 14.69 65.20 -27.23
N ILE A 9 15.47 64.95 -28.28
CA ILE A 9 16.04 63.62 -28.60
C ILE A 9 16.85 63.07 -27.41
N ALA A 10 17.48 63.93 -26.63
CA ALA A 10 18.18 63.55 -25.39
C ALA A 10 17.22 63.00 -24.31
N GLN A 11 16.02 63.57 -24.17
CA GLN A 11 15.02 63.08 -23.21
C GLN A 11 14.44 61.72 -23.66
N LEU A 12 14.27 61.51 -24.96
CA LEU A 12 13.88 60.21 -25.52
C LEU A 12 14.95 59.14 -25.30
N LEU A 13 16.24 59.47 -25.49
CA LEU A 13 17.35 58.56 -25.22
C LEU A 13 17.45 58.20 -23.73
N VAL A 14 17.27 59.16 -22.83
CA VAL A 14 17.28 58.90 -21.38
C VAL A 14 16.10 58.05 -20.94
N MET A 15 14.91 58.29 -21.50
CA MET A 15 13.72 57.46 -21.23
C MET A 15 13.88 56.03 -21.77
N VAL A 16 14.44 55.86 -22.98
CA VAL A 16 14.71 54.53 -23.55
C VAL A 16 15.78 53.79 -22.74
N VAL A 17 16.85 54.46 -22.31
CA VAL A 17 17.87 53.86 -21.44
C VAL A 17 17.29 53.48 -20.08
N MET A 18 16.42 54.30 -19.48
CA MET A 18 15.73 53.98 -18.23
C MET A 18 14.75 52.80 -18.38
N VAL A 19 14.07 52.65 -19.52
CA VAL A 19 13.18 51.50 -19.79
C VAL A 19 13.98 50.22 -20.10
N VAL A 20 15.14 50.34 -20.75
CA VAL A 20 16.03 49.19 -21.03
C VAL A 20 16.81 48.75 -19.77
N LEU A 21 17.04 49.65 -18.83
CA LEU A 21 17.64 49.36 -17.51
C LEU A 21 16.60 49.06 -16.42
N TRP A 22 15.31 49.15 -16.73
CA TRP A 22 14.25 48.70 -15.83
C TRP A 22 14.18 47.18 -15.94
N ASP A 23 15.01 46.49 -15.17
CA ASP A 23 14.78 45.08 -14.87
C ASP A 23 13.56 45.03 -13.93
N PRO A 24 12.39 44.52 -14.38
CA PRO A 24 11.22 44.41 -13.51
C PRO A 24 11.40 43.26 -12.49
N GLY A 25 12.50 42.50 -12.58
CA GLY A 25 12.92 41.56 -11.56
C GLY A 25 13.65 42.29 -10.44
N GLN A 26 12.93 42.75 -9.42
CA GLN A 26 13.52 42.66 -8.09
C GLN A 26 13.77 41.17 -7.86
N ALA A 27 14.99 40.70 -8.12
CA ALA A 27 15.44 39.44 -7.56
C ALA A 27 15.22 39.57 -6.05
N GLN A 28 14.22 38.85 -5.52
CA GLN A 28 14.17 38.66 -4.09
C GLN A 28 15.41 37.83 -3.79
N ASP A 29 16.42 38.46 -3.19
CA ASP A 29 17.63 37.77 -2.74
C ASP A 29 17.22 36.84 -1.59
N HIS A 30 16.72 35.66 -1.95
CA HIS A 30 16.43 34.60 -1.00
C HIS A 30 17.74 34.16 -0.33
N HIS A 31 17.63 33.77 0.94
CA HIS A 31 18.77 33.42 1.78
C HIS A 31 18.45 32.15 2.57
N CYS A 32 19.49 31.57 3.17
CA CYS A 32 19.33 30.46 4.09
C CYS A 32 18.72 30.96 5.40
N VAL A 33 17.85 30.16 6.02
CA VAL A 33 17.32 30.47 7.36
C VAL A 33 18.03 29.65 8.44
N MET A 34 18.69 28.57 8.04
CA MET A 34 19.52 27.73 8.89
C MET A 34 20.72 27.17 8.12
N TYR A 35 21.84 26.95 8.80
CA TYR A 35 23.07 26.41 8.21
C TYR A 35 23.98 25.80 9.29
N ASP A 36 24.56 24.64 9.01
CA ASP A 36 25.35 23.82 9.94
C ASP A 36 24.57 23.34 11.18
N VAL A 37 25.21 22.55 12.03
CA VAL A 37 24.69 21.97 13.28
C VAL A 37 25.41 22.61 14.46
N CYS A 38 24.67 23.33 15.31
CA CYS A 38 25.22 24.02 16.49
C CYS A 38 24.97 23.26 17.80
N ARG A 39 23.98 22.38 17.83
CA ARG A 39 23.63 21.61 19.03
C ARG A 39 23.47 20.14 18.67
N GLN A 40 24.27 19.31 19.31
CA GLN A 40 24.18 17.85 19.22
C GLN A 40 23.52 17.33 20.48
N GLY A 41 22.32 16.77 20.34
CA GLY A 41 21.64 16.04 21.40
C GLY A 41 21.98 14.56 21.36
N PRO A 42 21.53 13.79 22.37
CA PRO A 42 21.75 12.33 22.42
C PRO A 42 21.03 11.57 21.30
N ILE A 43 19.91 12.11 20.81
CA ILE A 43 19.07 11.51 19.77
C ILE A 43 19.10 12.38 18.51
N HIS A 44 18.88 13.68 18.68
CA HIS A 44 18.70 14.64 17.60
C HIS A 44 19.72 15.78 17.63
N SER A 45 20.10 16.23 16.44
CA SER A 45 20.97 17.39 16.21
C SER A 45 20.12 18.56 15.68
N GLN A 46 20.43 19.77 16.11
CA GLN A 46 19.68 20.99 15.77
C GLN A 46 20.58 21.98 15.00
N ASN A 47 19.96 22.65 14.03
CA ASN A 47 20.65 23.50 13.07
C ASN A 47 20.91 24.91 13.63
N CYS A 48 21.92 25.61 13.10
CA CYS A 48 22.19 26.99 13.49
C CYS A 48 21.29 27.96 12.71
N PRO A 49 20.68 28.98 13.35
CA PRO A 49 19.97 30.02 12.62
C PRO A 49 20.96 30.86 11.79
N THR A 50 20.57 31.29 10.60
CA THR A 50 21.41 32.16 9.76
C THR A 50 20.56 33.02 8.82
N THR A 51 21.21 34.00 8.19
CA THR A 51 20.69 34.80 7.07
C THR A 51 21.69 34.87 5.91
N GLU A 52 22.67 33.97 5.90
CA GLU A 52 23.70 33.92 4.86
C GLU A 52 23.12 33.46 3.51
N PRO A 53 23.73 33.89 2.38
CA PRO A 53 23.35 33.40 1.06
C PRO A 53 23.71 31.91 0.90
N PRO A 54 23.02 31.17 0.02
CA PRO A 54 23.37 29.79 -0.30
C PRO A 54 24.77 29.70 -0.91
N LYS A 55 25.46 28.60 -0.63
CA LYS A 55 26.85 28.39 -1.07
C LYS A 55 27.02 26.99 -1.65
N PRO A 56 27.93 26.77 -2.61
CA PRO A 56 28.25 25.43 -3.09
C PRO A 56 28.77 24.55 -1.94
N LEU A 57 28.31 23.31 -1.90
CA LEU A 57 28.79 22.33 -0.93
C LEU A 57 30.23 21.93 -1.27
N GLN A 58 31.16 22.11 -0.32
CA GLN A 58 32.59 21.86 -0.59
C GLN A 58 33.04 20.44 -0.27
N ASP A 59 32.31 19.74 0.61
CA ASP A 59 32.66 18.40 1.06
C ASP A 59 32.22 17.34 0.04
N ARG A 60 33.18 16.55 -0.46
CA ARG A 60 32.93 15.58 -1.53
C ARG A 60 32.04 14.42 -1.10
N GLU A 61 32.19 13.94 0.12
CA GLU A 61 31.41 12.82 0.62
C GLU A 61 29.96 13.26 0.88
N ALA A 62 29.77 14.45 1.46
CA ALA A 62 28.45 15.05 1.60
C ALA A 62 27.79 15.31 0.23
N MET A 63 28.54 15.76 -0.79
CA MET A 63 28.03 15.89 -2.16
C MET A 63 27.54 14.56 -2.73
N GLU A 64 28.26 13.46 -2.51
CA GLU A 64 27.83 12.13 -2.96
C GLU A 64 26.53 11.68 -2.26
N VAL A 65 26.40 11.94 -0.96
CA VAL A 65 25.17 11.69 -0.20
C VAL A 65 24.02 12.54 -0.72
N LEU A 66 24.23 13.85 -0.90
CA LEU A 66 23.23 14.77 -1.41
C LEU A 66 22.76 14.38 -2.81
N ARG A 67 23.69 13.99 -3.71
CA ARG A 67 23.35 13.50 -5.04
C ARG A 67 22.50 12.23 -4.97
N ARG A 68 22.88 11.27 -4.11
CA ARG A 68 22.16 10.00 -3.95
C ARG A 68 20.74 10.21 -3.42
N ARG A 69 20.54 11.14 -2.49
CA ARG A 69 19.25 11.37 -1.81
C ARG A 69 18.37 12.41 -2.49
N CYS A 70 18.98 13.48 -2.99
CA CYS A 70 18.32 14.70 -3.43
C CYS A 70 18.77 15.17 -4.82
N GLY A 71 19.46 14.33 -5.61
CA GLY A 71 20.01 14.73 -6.91
C GLY A 71 18.96 15.18 -7.94
N PHE A 72 17.70 14.81 -7.74
CA PHE A 72 16.57 15.29 -8.53
C PHE A 72 16.24 16.78 -8.29
N LEU A 73 16.64 17.36 -7.15
CA LEU A 73 16.53 18.79 -6.83
C LEU A 73 17.82 19.55 -7.09
N PHE A 74 18.98 18.89 -6.92
CA PHE A 74 20.31 19.48 -7.06
C PHE A 74 21.08 18.73 -8.16
N PRO A 75 20.84 19.06 -9.44
CA PRO A 75 21.36 18.27 -10.57
C PRO A 75 22.86 18.43 -10.78
N THR A 76 23.48 19.47 -10.24
CA THR A 76 24.89 19.81 -10.46
C THR A 76 25.62 20.08 -9.14
N ASP A 77 26.90 19.73 -9.05
CA ASP A 77 27.68 19.83 -7.80
C ASP A 77 27.98 21.28 -7.38
N ASP A 78 27.92 22.21 -8.33
CA ASP A 78 28.08 23.64 -8.14
C ASP A 78 26.77 24.36 -7.78
N THR A 79 25.64 23.63 -7.68
CA THR A 79 24.37 24.23 -7.24
C THR A 79 24.53 24.78 -5.81
N PRO A 80 24.28 26.08 -5.58
CA PRO A 80 24.28 26.65 -4.24
C PRO A 80 23.22 25.97 -3.37
N VAL A 81 23.57 25.65 -2.13
CA VAL A 81 22.66 25.03 -1.15
C VAL A 81 22.74 25.74 0.20
N CYS A 82 21.70 25.56 1.00
CA CYS A 82 21.60 26.08 2.37
C CYS A 82 21.93 25.02 3.43
N CYS A 83 22.89 24.15 3.16
CA CYS A 83 23.31 23.15 4.13
C CYS A 83 24.81 22.92 4.14
N ALA A 84 25.34 22.65 5.34
CA ALA A 84 26.70 22.18 5.53
C ALA A 84 26.77 20.64 5.45
N ALA A 85 27.99 20.09 5.35
CA ALA A 85 28.22 18.65 5.31
C ALA A 85 27.60 17.92 6.52
N SER A 86 27.72 18.49 7.72
CA SER A 86 27.12 18.00 8.96
C SER A 86 25.60 17.78 8.83
N GLN A 87 24.88 18.75 8.28
CA GLN A 87 23.43 18.67 8.08
C GLN A 87 23.06 17.62 7.03
N VAL A 88 23.86 17.47 5.97
CA VAL A 88 23.64 16.41 4.97
C VAL A 88 23.74 15.03 5.61
N TYR A 89 24.70 14.81 6.50
CA TYR A 89 24.85 13.54 7.22
C TYR A 89 23.69 13.29 8.20
N GLU A 90 23.25 14.31 8.94
CA GLU A 90 22.08 14.18 9.83
C GLU A 90 20.79 13.93 9.03
N MET A 91 20.62 14.60 7.89
CA MET A 91 19.52 14.34 6.97
C MET A 91 19.53 12.90 6.46
N ASP A 92 20.69 12.37 6.05
CA ASP A 92 20.82 10.98 5.59
C ASP A 92 20.46 9.98 6.69
N LYS A 93 20.91 10.23 7.94
CA LYS A 93 20.58 9.41 9.11
C LYS A 93 19.07 9.41 9.40
N ASN A 94 18.43 10.57 9.41
CA ASN A 94 16.98 10.67 9.63
C ASN A 94 16.20 10.00 8.50
N PHE A 95 16.67 10.15 7.26
CA PHE A 95 16.05 9.54 6.10
C PHE A 95 16.14 8.01 6.13
N GLN A 96 17.26 7.43 6.55
CA GLN A 96 17.39 5.97 6.71
C GLN A 96 16.29 5.38 7.62
N GLN A 97 15.83 6.14 8.63
CA GLN A 97 14.71 5.72 9.48
C GLN A 97 13.40 5.67 8.69
N ALA A 98 13.11 6.71 7.90
CA ALA A 98 11.92 6.76 7.05
C ALA A 98 11.95 5.69 5.93
N GLU A 99 13.13 5.41 5.35
CA GLU A 99 13.32 4.31 4.40
C GLU A 99 12.94 2.95 4.99
N GLY A 100 13.21 2.73 6.27
CA GLY A 100 12.80 1.51 6.97
C GLY A 100 11.30 1.24 6.90
N LEU A 101 10.48 2.28 6.75
CA LEU A 101 9.03 2.19 6.63
C LEU A 101 8.54 2.24 5.18
N PHE A 102 9.08 3.14 4.36
CA PHE A 102 8.51 3.50 3.06
C PHE A 102 9.31 3.02 1.84
N SER A 103 10.46 2.36 2.02
CA SER A 103 11.37 1.97 0.90
C SER A 103 10.79 0.99 -0.11
N ARG A 104 9.69 0.30 0.19
CA ARG A 104 9.02 -0.62 -0.75
C ARG A 104 8.45 0.09 -1.99
N CYS A 105 8.16 1.39 -1.88
CA CYS A 105 7.62 2.19 -2.96
C CYS A 105 8.54 3.40 -3.20
N THR A 106 9.43 3.26 -4.19
CA THR A 106 10.43 4.30 -4.51
C THR A 106 9.79 5.61 -4.97
N THR A 107 8.62 5.57 -5.61
CA THR A 107 7.88 6.77 -6.01
C THR A 107 7.39 7.57 -4.80
N CYS A 108 6.74 6.91 -3.83
CA CYS A 108 6.37 7.53 -2.54
C CYS A 108 7.59 8.16 -1.86
N LEU A 109 8.67 7.39 -1.76
CA LEU A 109 9.88 7.83 -1.07
C LEU A 109 10.48 9.07 -1.73
N THR A 110 10.50 9.12 -3.06
CA THR A 110 10.96 10.28 -3.84
C THR A 110 10.04 11.48 -3.65
N ASN A 111 8.71 11.28 -3.68
CA ASN A 111 7.74 12.33 -3.40
C ASN A 111 7.99 12.94 -2.02
N MET A 112 8.13 12.13 -0.98
CA MET A 112 8.42 12.58 0.38
C MET A 112 9.76 13.33 0.48
N LEU A 113 10.80 12.84 -0.21
CA LEU A 113 12.13 13.43 -0.20
C LEU A 113 12.17 14.86 -0.75
N TYR A 114 11.28 15.23 -1.68
CA TYR A 114 11.25 16.60 -2.20
C TYR A 114 11.11 17.65 -1.09
N SER A 115 10.20 17.43 -0.14
CA SER A 115 10.01 18.35 1.00
C SER A 115 11.17 18.28 1.99
N ILE A 116 11.67 17.07 2.32
CA ILE A 116 12.77 16.88 3.29
C ILE A 116 14.07 17.50 2.77
N CYS A 117 14.44 17.22 1.52
CA CYS A 117 15.61 17.80 0.87
C CYS A 117 15.48 19.33 0.76
N SER A 118 14.27 19.83 0.51
CA SER A 118 14.06 21.28 0.40
C SER A 118 14.12 21.97 1.76
N LEU A 119 13.57 21.35 2.80
CA LEU A 119 13.75 21.78 4.19
C LEU A 119 15.24 21.86 4.53
N ALA A 120 15.99 20.79 4.26
CA ALA A 120 17.40 20.69 4.65
C ALA A 120 18.32 21.65 3.88
N CYS A 121 18.18 21.73 2.54
CA CYS A 121 19.25 22.25 1.68
C CYS A 121 18.81 23.25 0.59
N HIS A 122 17.51 23.56 0.41
CA HIS A 122 17.07 24.40 -0.71
C HIS A 122 17.75 25.79 -0.70
N PRO A 123 18.22 26.33 -1.84
CA PRO A 123 18.88 27.65 -1.87
C PRO A 123 17.98 28.82 -1.45
N GLU A 124 16.67 28.67 -1.68
CA GLU A 124 15.67 29.71 -1.40
C GLU A 124 14.86 29.44 -0.13
N GLN A 125 15.46 28.92 0.95
CA GLN A 125 14.73 28.62 2.18
C GLN A 125 13.87 29.79 2.68
N SER A 126 14.39 31.02 2.69
CA SER A 126 13.64 32.18 3.19
C SER A 126 12.37 32.51 2.39
N ARG A 127 12.21 31.97 1.18
CA ARG A 127 11.01 32.12 0.35
C ARG A 127 9.80 31.42 0.98
N PHE A 128 9.98 30.18 1.41
CA PHE A 128 8.88 29.31 1.87
C PHE A 128 9.01 28.83 3.31
N MET A 129 10.09 29.13 4.02
CA MET A 129 10.23 28.76 5.42
C MET A 129 10.87 29.84 6.27
N ALA A 130 10.59 29.80 7.58
CA ALA A 130 11.20 30.66 8.59
C ALA A 130 11.66 29.80 9.75
N ALA A 131 12.88 30.05 10.24
CA ALA A 131 13.43 29.39 11.42
C ALA A 131 13.31 30.30 12.65
N TYR A 132 12.85 29.73 13.75
CA TYR A 132 12.71 30.40 15.04
C TYR A 132 13.74 29.79 16.00
N PRO A 133 14.73 30.58 16.43
CA PRO A 133 15.74 30.08 17.33
C PRO A 133 15.19 29.95 18.76
N ASP A 134 15.91 29.18 19.57
CA ASP A 134 15.66 29.10 21.01
C ASP A 134 15.87 30.48 21.68
N PRO A 135 15.40 30.72 22.92
CA PRO A 135 15.54 32.00 23.60
C PRO A 135 16.98 32.49 23.81
N THR A 136 17.97 31.60 23.73
CA THR A 136 19.40 31.96 23.79
C THR A 136 20.03 32.21 22.42
N GLU A 137 19.25 32.10 21.34
CA GLU A 137 19.66 32.27 19.95
C GLU A 137 20.79 31.35 19.49
N THR A 138 20.90 30.18 20.12
CA THR A 138 22.01 29.25 19.89
C THR A 138 21.69 28.17 18.87
N TYR A 139 20.43 27.76 18.73
CA TYR A 139 19.98 26.76 17.75
C TYR A 139 18.54 27.02 17.31
N VAL A 140 18.15 26.44 16.18
CA VAL A 140 16.76 26.46 15.69
C VAL A 140 15.90 25.54 16.55
N GLU A 141 14.94 26.11 17.26
CA GLU A 141 13.96 25.37 18.08
C GLU A 141 12.78 24.89 17.23
N ARG A 142 12.35 25.71 16.26
CA ARG A 142 11.19 25.44 15.43
C ARG A 142 11.30 26.07 14.05
N VAL A 143 10.69 25.45 13.06
CA VAL A 143 10.53 25.97 11.71
C VAL A 143 9.05 26.13 11.37
N GLU A 144 8.70 27.20 10.67
CA GLU A 144 7.46 27.29 9.88
C GLU A 144 7.77 26.99 8.43
N TYR A 145 7.10 25.99 7.87
CA TYR A 145 7.30 25.52 6.51
C TYR A 145 6.01 25.71 5.71
N ARG A 146 5.99 26.69 4.80
CA ARG A 146 4.84 26.99 3.95
C ARG A 146 4.85 26.05 2.75
N ILE A 147 3.77 25.30 2.56
CA ILE A 147 3.70 24.22 1.58
C ILE A 147 2.35 24.21 0.86
N GLU A 148 2.35 23.78 -0.40
CA GLU A 148 1.11 23.52 -1.13
C GLU A 148 0.36 22.31 -0.54
N ARG A 149 -0.94 22.49 -0.25
CA ARG A 149 -1.81 21.40 0.22
C ARG A 149 -1.86 20.22 -0.76
N GLN A 150 -1.96 20.49 -2.06
CA GLN A 150 -2.00 19.44 -3.09
C GLN A 150 -0.74 18.57 -3.08
N TYR A 151 0.44 19.15 -2.91
CA TYR A 151 1.69 18.39 -2.76
C TYR A 151 1.62 17.42 -1.58
N VAL A 152 1.09 17.86 -0.44
CA VAL A 152 0.93 17.05 0.77
C VAL A 152 -0.05 15.90 0.53
N GLU A 153 -1.20 16.20 -0.10
CA GLU A 153 -2.21 15.20 -0.46
C GLU A 153 -1.66 14.16 -1.44
N ASP A 154 -1.05 14.58 -2.54
CA ASP A 154 -0.53 13.67 -3.57
C ASP A 154 0.63 12.81 -3.03
N THR A 155 1.49 13.38 -2.19
CA THR A 155 2.56 12.63 -1.51
C THR A 155 1.96 11.57 -0.59
N TYR A 156 0.98 11.94 0.24
CA TYR A 156 0.27 10.99 1.11
C TYR A 156 -0.41 9.87 0.33
N GLU A 157 -1.15 10.20 -0.72
CA GLU A 157 -1.85 9.22 -1.57
C GLU A 157 -0.87 8.23 -2.22
N SER A 158 0.33 8.68 -2.59
CA SER A 158 1.37 7.79 -3.10
C SER A 158 1.93 6.81 -2.06
N CYS A 159 1.79 7.11 -0.76
CA CYS A 159 2.43 6.39 0.34
C CYS A 159 1.47 5.56 1.21
N ARG A 160 0.19 5.95 1.29
CA ARG A 160 -0.77 5.40 2.28
C ARG A 160 -0.98 3.89 2.20
N GLY A 161 -0.77 3.29 1.03
CA GLY A 161 -0.99 1.86 0.77
C GLY A 161 0.20 0.95 1.07
N ILE A 162 1.36 1.50 1.45
CA ILE A 162 2.59 0.71 1.64
C ILE A 162 2.42 -0.25 2.83
N VAL A 163 2.79 -1.52 2.63
CA VAL A 163 2.63 -2.57 3.65
C VAL A 163 3.99 -2.98 4.21
N LEU A 164 4.10 -3.03 5.54
CA LEU A 164 5.26 -3.57 6.24
C LEU A 164 5.21 -5.11 6.25
N PRO A 165 6.13 -5.82 5.56
CA PRO A 165 6.04 -7.28 5.42
C PRO A 165 6.27 -8.03 6.73
N SER A 166 6.97 -7.42 7.70
CA SER A 166 7.25 -8.03 9.01
C SER A 166 6.00 -8.18 9.89
N SER A 167 5.01 -7.29 9.73
CA SER A 167 3.80 -7.25 10.55
C SER A 167 2.51 -7.45 9.74
N GLY A 168 2.56 -7.30 8.42
CA GLY A 168 1.37 -7.28 7.55
C GLY A 168 0.49 -6.03 7.74
N LYS A 169 0.98 -5.03 8.49
CA LYS A 169 0.32 -3.74 8.73
C LYS A 169 0.75 -2.70 7.70
N TYR A 170 0.05 -1.57 7.62
CA TYR A 170 0.47 -0.46 6.77
C TYR A 170 1.66 0.27 7.40
N ALA A 171 2.52 0.87 6.57
CA ALA A 171 3.58 1.75 7.03
C ALA A 171 3.02 2.93 7.84
N MET A 172 1.84 3.42 7.46
CA MET A 172 1.12 4.49 8.17
C MET A 172 0.65 4.10 9.59
N ASP A 173 0.54 2.81 9.91
CA ASP A 173 0.26 2.37 11.30
C ASP A 173 1.41 2.73 12.26
N VAL A 174 2.61 2.95 11.73
CA VAL A 174 3.78 3.44 12.47
C VAL A 174 4.05 4.91 12.15
N GLY A 175 3.95 5.28 10.87
CA GLY A 175 4.33 6.58 10.36
C GLY A 175 3.32 7.70 10.58
N CYS A 176 2.13 7.45 11.14
CA CYS A 176 1.09 8.45 11.38
C CYS A 176 0.71 8.58 12.87
N GLY A 177 1.62 8.20 13.77
CA GLY A 177 1.44 8.37 15.21
C GLY A 177 0.15 7.76 15.76
N PHE A 178 -0.54 8.50 16.64
CA PHE A 178 -1.75 8.06 17.32
C PHE A 178 -2.92 7.70 16.39
N TRP A 179 -2.96 8.27 15.18
CA TRP A 179 -4.08 8.04 14.27
C TRP A 179 -4.02 6.68 13.57
N GLU A 180 -2.82 6.09 13.49
CA GLU A 180 -2.53 4.87 12.72
C GLU A 180 -3.03 4.98 11.26
N ALA A 181 -2.98 3.91 10.47
CA ALA A 181 -3.41 4.00 9.06
C ALA A 181 -4.92 4.29 8.93
N ALA A 182 -5.74 3.80 9.86
CA ALA A 182 -7.19 3.92 9.81
C ALA A 182 -7.69 5.37 10.00
N GLY A 183 -7.00 6.16 10.81
CA GLY A 183 -7.33 7.56 11.08
C GLY A 183 -6.42 8.56 10.37
N CYS A 184 -5.43 8.09 9.61
CA CYS A 184 -4.47 8.98 8.97
C CYS A 184 -5.10 9.81 7.86
N THR A 185 -4.71 11.07 7.79
CA THR A 185 -4.94 11.97 6.65
C THR A 185 -3.61 12.56 6.23
N ALA A 186 -3.53 13.15 5.03
CA ALA A 186 -2.31 13.79 4.56
C ALA A 186 -1.79 14.85 5.55
N GLU A 187 -2.70 15.67 6.09
CA GLU A 187 -2.36 16.70 7.07
C GLU A 187 -1.84 16.11 8.39
N ARG A 188 -2.49 15.07 8.92
CA ARG A 188 -2.07 14.39 10.16
C ARG A 188 -0.73 13.68 10.01
N TRP A 189 -0.45 13.14 8.82
CA TRP A 189 0.82 12.51 8.54
C TRP A 189 1.96 13.53 8.54
N PHE A 190 1.77 14.68 7.87
CA PHE A 190 2.75 15.77 7.88
C PHE A 190 2.88 16.41 9.27
N GLU A 191 1.79 16.54 10.02
CA GLU A 191 1.83 16.95 11.43
C GLU A 191 2.72 16.01 12.25
N TYR A 192 2.57 14.69 12.12
CA TYR A 192 3.44 13.73 12.79
C TYR A 192 4.90 13.79 12.32
N MET A 193 5.14 13.97 11.01
CA MET A 193 6.49 14.17 10.46
C MET A 193 7.13 15.51 10.87
N GLY A 194 6.37 16.43 11.45
CA GLY A 194 6.85 17.71 11.95
C GLY A 194 6.87 17.84 13.47
N ALA A 195 6.26 16.92 14.20
CA ALA A 195 6.16 16.99 15.65
C ALA A 195 7.47 16.55 16.32
N ALA A 196 8.08 17.41 17.12
CA ALA A 196 9.32 17.12 17.85
C ALA A 196 9.15 16.19 19.06
N ASP A 197 7.93 15.68 19.29
CA ASP A 197 7.61 14.76 20.38
C ASP A 197 7.84 13.29 20.04
N ASN A 198 8.40 13.00 18.85
CA ASN A 198 8.77 11.65 18.42
C ASN A 198 10.26 11.52 18.05
N ASP A 199 10.75 10.28 18.06
CA ASP A 199 12.17 9.95 17.86
C ASP A 199 12.67 10.12 16.41
N PHE A 200 11.81 10.57 15.48
CA PHE A 200 12.17 10.74 14.07
C PHE A 200 12.46 12.21 13.71
N VAL A 201 11.95 13.16 14.48
CA VAL A 201 11.94 14.59 14.14
C VAL A 201 12.89 15.37 15.06
N PRO A 202 13.91 16.04 14.51
CA PRO A 202 14.94 16.68 15.34
C PRO A 202 14.54 17.98 16.04
N PHE A 203 13.56 18.69 15.47
CA PHE A 203 13.01 19.95 15.99
C PHE A 203 11.64 20.19 15.34
N GLU A 204 10.84 21.06 15.93
CA GLU A 204 9.44 21.22 15.52
C GLU A 204 9.34 21.85 14.12
N ILE A 205 8.55 21.24 13.23
CA ILE A 205 8.28 21.73 11.87
C ILE A 205 6.77 21.93 11.73
N ASN A 206 6.35 23.19 11.76
CA ASN A 206 4.98 23.57 11.54
C ASN A 206 4.71 23.71 10.04
N TYR A 207 4.06 22.72 9.44
CA TYR A 207 3.58 22.81 8.07
C TYR A 207 2.38 23.77 7.98
N LEU A 208 2.53 24.84 7.19
CA LEU A 208 1.50 25.84 6.96
C LEU A 208 1.02 25.75 5.51
N TYR A 209 -0.28 25.53 5.31
CA TYR A 209 -0.84 25.51 3.96
C TYR A 209 -0.98 26.94 3.42
N GLU A 210 -0.13 27.28 2.46
CA GLU A 210 -0.08 28.61 1.86
C GLU A 210 -0.68 28.56 0.45
N GLU A 211 -1.49 29.58 0.13
CA GLU A 211 -2.17 29.69 -1.17
C GLU A 211 -1.31 30.47 -2.16
N ASP A 212 -0.50 31.42 -1.69
CA ASP A 212 0.40 32.21 -2.53
C ASP A 212 1.54 31.33 -3.11
N PRO A 213 1.57 31.08 -4.43
CA PRO A 213 2.62 30.27 -5.07
C PRO A 213 4.03 30.79 -4.84
N GLU A 214 4.20 32.11 -4.69
CA GLU A 214 5.51 32.72 -4.51
C GLU A 214 6.10 32.42 -3.12
N ARG A 215 5.23 32.14 -2.13
CA ARG A 215 5.62 32.01 -0.71
C ARG A 215 5.59 30.59 -0.17
N ARG A 216 5.36 29.61 -1.03
CA ARG A 216 5.19 28.20 -0.64
C ARG A 216 6.15 27.29 -1.37
N PHE A 217 6.49 26.19 -0.71
CA PHE A 217 7.10 25.05 -1.36
C PHE A 217 6.06 24.34 -2.21
N ASN A 218 6.44 24.03 -3.45
CA ASN A 218 5.64 23.21 -4.34
C ASN A 218 6.59 22.43 -5.24
N GLN A 219 6.19 21.20 -5.57
CA GLN A 219 6.84 20.35 -6.53
C GLN A 219 5.81 19.40 -7.15
N ALA A 220 5.88 19.19 -8.46
CA ALA A 220 5.08 18.15 -9.10
C ALA A 220 5.58 16.77 -8.65
N VAL A 221 4.66 15.94 -8.16
CA VAL A 221 4.91 14.57 -7.72
C VAL A 221 4.23 13.57 -8.63
N LYS A 222 4.67 12.30 -8.59
CA LYS A 222 4.07 11.23 -9.38
C LYS A 222 3.15 10.35 -8.52
N PRO A 223 2.01 9.88 -9.06
CA PRO A 223 1.19 8.88 -8.37
C PRO A 223 1.99 7.58 -8.20
N CYS A 224 1.64 6.76 -7.20
CA CYS A 224 2.39 5.53 -6.92
C CYS A 224 2.41 4.49 -8.06
N SER A 225 1.48 4.61 -9.02
CA SER A 225 1.41 3.79 -10.24
C SER A 225 2.40 4.20 -11.33
N GLU A 226 3.12 5.31 -11.16
CA GLU A 226 4.12 5.80 -12.08
C GLU A 226 5.53 5.72 -11.49
N ALA A 227 6.53 5.55 -12.36
CA ALA A 227 7.94 5.48 -11.99
C ALA A 227 8.65 6.81 -12.25
N TYR A 228 9.65 7.15 -11.43
CA TYR A 228 10.66 8.16 -11.78
C TYR A 228 11.77 7.53 -12.64
N ASP A 229 12.62 8.38 -13.21
CA ASP A 229 13.73 7.91 -14.04
C ASP A 229 14.70 7.05 -13.23
N GLY A 230 15.02 5.86 -13.74
CA GLY A 230 15.87 4.90 -13.03
C GLY A 230 15.18 4.16 -11.88
N SER A 231 13.86 4.31 -11.71
CA SER A 231 13.07 3.58 -10.70
C SER A 231 11.96 2.73 -11.33
N TYR A 232 11.14 2.12 -10.47
CA TYR A 232 9.98 1.31 -10.87
C TYR A 232 8.73 1.85 -10.17
N ALA A 233 7.59 1.72 -10.83
CA ALA A 233 6.30 1.99 -10.22
C ALA A 233 6.07 1.03 -9.04
N CYS A 234 5.26 1.46 -8.08
CA CYS A 234 5.03 0.70 -6.87
C CYS A 234 4.20 -0.56 -7.18
N SER A 235 4.37 -1.59 -6.35
CA SER A 235 3.64 -2.84 -6.55
C SER A 235 2.14 -2.66 -6.23
N CYS A 236 1.26 -3.44 -6.85
CA CYS A 236 -0.18 -3.46 -6.53
C CYS A 236 -0.45 -3.71 -5.03
N VAL A 237 0.43 -4.45 -4.33
CA VAL A 237 0.31 -4.70 -2.89
C VAL A 237 0.53 -3.41 -2.07
N ASP A 238 1.42 -2.53 -2.54
CA ASP A 238 1.79 -1.29 -1.85
C ASP A 238 1.04 -0.07 -2.42
N CYS A 239 0.34 -0.22 -3.54
CA CYS A 239 -0.35 0.84 -4.28
C CYS A 239 -1.51 0.26 -5.09
N GLU A 240 -2.75 0.46 -4.65
CA GLU A 240 -3.95 -0.04 -5.33
C GLU A 240 -4.09 0.48 -6.77
N ALA A 241 -3.65 1.72 -7.03
CA ALA A 241 -3.67 2.31 -8.36
C ALA A 241 -2.77 1.57 -9.38
N SER A 242 -1.84 0.72 -8.91
CA SER A 242 -1.00 -0.13 -9.75
C SER A 242 -1.63 -1.48 -10.07
N CYS A 243 -2.80 -1.79 -9.49
CA CYS A 243 -3.48 -3.06 -9.69
C CYS A 243 -4.17 -3.13 -11.06
N PRO A 244 -4.14 -4.30 -11.74
CA PRO A 244 -4.93 -4.51 -12.93
C PRO A 244 -6.42 -4.35 -12.63
N THR A 245 -7.13 -3.56 -13.42
CA THR A 245 -8.58 -3.43 -13.38
C THR A 245 -9.21 -4.66 -14.04
N THR A 246 -9.12 -5.83 -13.40
CA THR A 246 -9.87 -7.02 -13.82
C THR A 246 -11.31 -6.91 -13.34
N SER A 247 -12.26 -7.32 -14.17
CA SER A 247 -13.68 -7.42 -13.85
C SER A 247 -13.92 -8.56 -12.85
N GLY A 248 -13.56 -8.34 -11.58
CA GLY A 248 -13.73 -9.30 -10.50
C GLY A 248 -13.06 -10.66 -10.73
N PRO A 249 -13.16 -11.59 -9.77
CA PRO A 249 -13.11 -13.01 -10.07
C PRO A 249 -14.21 -13.31 -11.11
N PRO A 250 -13.98 -14.18 -12.11
CA PRO A 250 -15.06 -14.61 -12.98
C PRO A 250 -16.23 -15.09 -12.10
N ASP A 251 -17.46 -14.74 -12.49
CA ASP A 251 -18.72 -14.94 -11.74
C ASP A 251 -19.01 -16.40 -11.30
N GLY A 252 -18.09 -17.34 -11.53
CA GLY A 252 -18.12 -18.71 -11.00
C GLY A 252 -17.20 -18.99 -9.81
N ALA A 253 -16.44 -18.02 -9.30
CA ALA A 253 -15.58 -18.20 -8.13
C ALA A 253 -16.22 -17.78 -6.79
N ALA A 254 -17.33 -17.01 -6.85
CA ALA A 254 -18.15 -16.67 -5.68
C ALA A 254 -18.99 -17.86 -5.20
N ASP A 255 -19.23 -18.84 -6.07
CA ASP A 255 -19.84 -20.11 -5.70
C ASP A 255 -18.74 -21.04 -5.19
N GLY A 256 -18.19 -20.69 -4.02
CA GLY A 256 -17.37 -21.59 -3.19
C GLY A 256 -18.13 -22.84 -2.72
N GLU A 257 -19.33 -23.09 -3.23
CA GLU A 257 -19.90 -24.41 -3.28
C GLU A 257 -19.34 -25.08 -4.53
N ALA A 258 -18.31 -25.90 -4.35
CA ALA A 258 -18.10 -27.04 -5.24
C ALA A 258 -19.39 -27.88 -5.17
N SER A 259 -20.41 -27.46 -5.92
CA SER A 259 -21.69 -28.14 -5.97
C SER A 259 -21.36 -29.50 -6.55
N PHE A 260 -21.49 -30.52 -5.69
CA PHE A 260 -21.25 -31.89 -6.10
C PHE A 260 -22.19 -32.14 -7.27
N THR A 261 -21.64 -32.19 -8.48
CA THR A 261 -22.36 -32.33 -9.74
C THR A 261 -21.85 -33.59 -10.43
N VAL A 262 -22.78 -34.31 -11.06
CA VAL A 262 -22.47 -35.48 -11.88
C VAL A 262 -22.93 -35.14 -13.29
N GLY A 263 -22.01 -34.61 -14.11
CA GLY A 263 -22.38 -33.91 -15.35
C GLY A 263 -23.15 -32.62 -15.05
N ASP A 264 -24.28 -32.41 -15.74
CA ASP A 264 -25.15 -31.23 -15.55
C ASP A 264 -26.21 -31.41 -14.45
N LEU A 265 -26.14 -32.51 -13.69
CA LEU A 265 -27.11 -32.84 -12.64
C LEU A 265 -26.54 -32.57 -11.25
N ASN A 266 -27.39 -32.08 -10.35
CA ASN A 266 -27.07 -32.01 -8.92
C ASN A 266 -26.74 -33.44 -8.42
N GLY A 267 -25.54 -33.62 -7.89
CA GLY A 267 -25.01 -34.92 -7.51
C GLY A 267 -25.78 -35.57 -6.36
N VAL A 268 -26.42 -34.77 -5.49
CA VAL A 268 -27.32 -35.30 -4.45
C VAL A 268 -28.57 -35.91 -5.10
N THR A 269 -29.20 -35.21 -6.05
CA THR A 269 -30.40 -35.74 -6.73
C THR A 269 -30.05 -36.96 -7.59
N PHE A 270 -28.91 -36.95 -8.28
CA PHE A 270 -28.42 -38.10 -9.04
C PHE A 270 -28.20 -39.32 -8.13
N THR A 271 -27.53 -39.13 -7.00
CA THR A 271 -27.25 -40.21 -6.04
C THR A 271 -28.54 -40.81 -5.48
N VAL A 272 -29.50 -39.96 -5.09
CA VAL A 272 -30.81 -40.40 -4.59
C VAL A 272 -31.56 -41.19 -5.67
N ALA A 273 -31.56 -40.72 -6.92
CA ALA A 273 -32.24 -41.41 -8.02
C ALA A 273 -31.67 -42.82 -8.27
N VAL A 274 -30.34 -42.96 -8.26
CA VAL A 274 -29.69 -44.26 -8.45
C VAL A 274 -29.98 -45.21 -7.30
N VAL A 275 -29.90 -44.74 -6.05
CA VAL A 275 -30.12 -45.58 -4.86
C VAL A 275 -31.58 -46.02 -4.76
N VAL A 276 -32.52 -45.07 -4.82
CA VAL A 276 -33.96 -45.35 -4.69
C VAL A 276 -34.48 -46.12 -5.91
N GLY A 277 -34.08 -45.71 -7.11
CA GLY A 277 -34.43 -46.40 -8.36
C GLY A 277 -33.91 -47.83 -8.38
N GLY A 278 -32.64 -48.04 -7.97
CA GLY A 278 -32.04 -49.36 -7.85
C GLY A 278 -32.77 -50.26 -6.86
N ALA A 279 -33.06 -49.76 -5.66
CA ALA A 279 -33.83 -50.49 -4.64
C ALA A 279 -35.24 -50.87 -5.13
N GLY A 280 -35.92 -49.95 -5.83
CA GLY A 280 -37.24 -50.19 -6.42
C GLY A 280 -37.23 -51.30 -7.46
N LEU A 281 -36.25 -51.30 -8.37
CA LEU A 281 -36.09 -52.35 -9.39
C LEU A 281 -35.82 -53.72 -8.77
N VAL A 282 -34.99 -53.78 -7.73
CA VAL A 282 -34.75 -55.03 -6.98
C VAL A 282 -36.03 -55.51 -6.30
N GLY A 283 -36.79 -54.63 -5.66
CA GLY A 283 -38.08 -54.97 -5.05
C GLY A 283 -39.09 -55.52 -6.06
N LEU A 284 -39.20 -54.90 -7.23
CA LEU A 284 -40.04 -55.39 -8.33
C LEU A 284 -39.58 -56.76 -8.84
N ALA A 285 -38.28 -56.96 -9.06
CA ALA A 285 -37.73 -58.24 -9.50
C ALA A 285 -38.03 -59.35 -8.48
N VAL A 286 -37.83 -59.09 -7.18
CA VAL A 286 -38.15 -60.04 -6.10
C VAL A 286 -39.65 -60.36 -6.08
N SER A 287 -40.51 -59.36 -6.26
CA SER A 287 -41.96 -59.52 -6.27
C SER A 287 -42.42 -60.36 -7.46
N LEU A 288 -41.88 -60.11 -8.66
CA LEU A 288 -42.15 -60.89 -9.86
C LEU A 288 -41.62 -62.34 -9.75
N VAL A 289 -40.45 -62.54 -9.15
CA VAL A 289 -39.91 -63.89 -8.88
C VAL A 289 -40.77 -64.61 -7.84
N ALA A 290 -41.20 -63.92 -6.78
CA ALA A 290 -42.08 -64.46 -5.76
C ALA A 290 -43.45 -64.83 -6.35
N GLU A 291 -44.03 -64.00 -7.21
CA GLU A 291 -45.28 -64.28 -7.90
C GLU A 291 -45.13 -65.44 -8.89
N ARG A 292 -44.06 -65.51 -9.67
CA ARG A 292 -43.76 -66.66 -10.54
C ARG A 292 -43.60 -67.95 -9.72
N ARG A 293 -42.94 -67.89 -8.56
CA ARG A 293 -42.83 -69.03 -7.63
C ARG A 293 -44.19 -69.41 -7.04
N ARG A 294 -45.05 -68.43 -6.69
CA ARG A 294 -46.43 -68.68 -6.23
C ARG A 294 -47.27 -69.33 -7.33
N ARG A 295 -47.29 -68.79 -8.55
CA ARG A 295 -48.02 -69.36 -9.70
C ARG A 295 -47.52 -70.76 -10.07
N ARG A 296 -46.20 -71.02 -10.02
CA ARG A 296 -45.65 -72.38 -10.19
C ARG A 296 -46.09 -73.34 -9.08
N ARG A 297 -46.21 -72.87 -7.82
CA ARG A 297 -46.78 -73.67 -6.72
C ARG A 297 -48.27 -73.92 -6.90
N SER A 298 -49.04 -72.93 -7.37
CA SER A 298 -50.47 -73.06 -7.68
C SER A 298 -50.74 -73.97 -8.89
N GLY A 299 -49.82 -74.07 -9.85
CA GLY A 299 -49.88 -75.02 -10.97
C GLY A 299 -49.44 -76.45 -10.62
N ALA A 300 -48.92 -76.68 -9.41
CA ALA A 300 -48.45 -78.00 -8.94
C ALA A 300 -49.40 -78.67 -7.93
N GLN A 301 -50.62 -78.17 -7.77
CA GLN A 301 -51.59 -78.72 -6.82
C GLN A 301 -52.75 -79.44 -7.53
N SER A 302 -52.51 -80.70 -7.88
CA SER A 302 -53.54 -81.71 -8.13
C SER A 302 -53.07 -83.05 -7.55
N ARG A 303 -53.16 -83.19 -6.22
CA ARG A 303 -53.32 -84.45 -5.49
C ARG A 303 -53.45 -84.18 -3.97
N PRO A 304 -54.41 -84.80 -3.26
CA PRO A 304 -54.58 -84.60 -1.83
C PRO A 304 -53.65 -85.53 -1.04
N GLY A 305 -53.15 -85.09 0.11
CA GLY A 305 -52.37 -85.94 1.00
C GLY A 305 -51.71 -85.21 2.15
N HIS A 306 -52.42 -85.23 3.28
CA HIS A 306 -51.99 -85.04 4.67
C HIS A 306 -51.41 -83.70 5.17
N SER A 307 -51.99 -83.31 6.30
CA SER A 307 -51.66 -82.19 7.17
C SER A 307 -50.27 -82.32 7.78
N GLU A 308 -49.45 -81.29 7.63
CA GLU A 308 -48.42 -80.94 8.60
C GLU A 308 -48.51 -79.45 8.96
N VAL A 309 -48.26 -79.20 10.24
CA VAL A 309 -48.54 -78.01 11.06
C VAL A 309 -47.55 -76.87 10.69
N PRO A 310 -47.91 -75.56 10.84
CA PRO A 310 -47.10 -74.50 10.25
C PRO A 310 -45.80 -74.22 11.00
N GLN A 311 -44.68 -74.21 10.26
CA GLN A 311 -43.36 -73.80 10.73
C GLN A 311 -43.27 -72.26 10.79
N PHE A 312 -44.02 -71.67 11.72
CA PHE A 312 -44.06 -70.21 11.95
C PHE A 312 -42.79 -69.67 12.66
N LEU A 313 -41.85 -70.52 13.09
CA LEU A 313 -40.65 -70.11 13.85
C LEU A 313 -39.35 -70.85 13.44
N GLY A 314 -39.16 -71.13 12.14
CA GLY A 314 -37.94 -71.74 11.62
C GLY A 314 -37.18 -70.80 10.69
N GLY A 315 -36.11 -70.16 11.17
CA GLY A 315 -35.24 -69.29 10.37
C GLY A 315 -34.80 -69.94 9.06
N LEU A 316 -34.73 -69.14 7.99
CA LEU A 316 -34.43 -69.58 6.62
C LEU A 316 -33.13 -70.42 6.59
N PRO A 317 -33.21 -71.77 6.46
CA PRO A 317 -32.03 -72.64 6.55
C PRO A 317 -31.03 -72.41 5.40
N ALA A 318 -31.51 -71.82 4.30
CA ALA A 318 -30.69 -71.40 3.18
C ALA A 318 -29.91 -70.11 3.46
N VAL A 319 -30.51 -69.15 4.19
CA VAL A 319 -29.86 -67.89 4.57
C VAL A 319 -28.80 -68.16 5.65
N ASN A 320 -29.10 -69.00 6.64
CA ASN A 320 -28.11 -69.40 7.64
C ASN A 320 -26.92 -70.17 7.02
N ARG A 321 -27.16 -71.03 6.02
CA ARG A 321 -26.05 -71.69 5.30
C ARG A 321 -25.22 -70.72 4.47
N ALA A 322 -25.85 -69.75 3.81
CA ALA A 322 -25.15 -68.74 3.01
C ALA A 322 -24.33 -67.79 3.89
N LEU A 323 -24.90 -67.31 5.00
CA LEU A 323 -24.19 -66.48 5.98
C LEU A 323 -23.04 -67.26 6.63
N GLY A 324 -23.26 -68.54 6.98
CA GLY A 324 -22.20 -69.42 7.48
C GLY A 324 -21.04 -69.54 6.50
N ALA A 325 -21.31 -69.82 5.22
CA ALA A 325 -20.27 -69.91 4.19
C ALA A 325 -19.53 -68.57 3.99
N PHE A 326 -20.26 -67.45 4.02
CA PHE A 326 -19.68 -66.12 3.89
C PHE A 326 -18.75 -65.78 5.06
N PHE A 327 -19.20 -65.93 6.30
CA PHE A 327 -18.36 -65.63 7.48
C PHE A 327 -17.18 -66.60 7.63
N THR A 328 -17.32 -67.86 7.21
CA THR A 328 -16.19 -68.82 7.22
C THR A 328 -15.12 -68.43 6.19
N ARG A 329 -15.53 -67.96 5.00
CA ARG A 329 -14.62 -67.48 3.96
C ARG A 329 -13.99 -66.13 4.29
N TRP A 330 -14.75 -65.24 4.94
CA TRP A 330 -14.24 -63.98 5.47
C TRP A 330 -13.17 -64.23 6.54
N GLY A 331 -13.46 -65.08 7.52
CA GLY A 331 -12.55 -65.42 8.61
C GLY A 331 -11.23 -66.05 8.14
N THR A 332 -11.28 -66.89 7.11
CA THR A 332 -10.07 -67.51 6.51
C THR A 332 -9.23 -66.50 5.71
N CYS A 333 -9.86 -65.54 5.02
CA CYS A 333 -9.13 -64.45 4.37
C CYS A 333 -8.49 -63.46 5.36
N THR A 334 -9.13 -63.18 6.51
CA THR A 334 -8.56 -62.26 7.52
C THR A 334 -7.43 -62.87 8.35
N TYR A 335 -7.29 -64.20 8.37
CA TYR A 335 -6.22 -64.88 9.12
C TYR A 335 -4.97 -65.17 8.27
N THR A 336 -4.97 -64.80 6.98
CA THR A 336 -3.86 -65.00 6.04
C THR A 336 -3.27 -63.68 5.51
N LEU A 337 -3.49 -62.56 6.22
CA LEU A 337 -2.82 -61.28 6.03
C LEU A 337 -1.98 -60.92 7.27
#